data_AF-A0A6S7GUJ8-F1
#
_entry.id   AF-A0A6S7GUJ8-F1
#
_cell.length_a   1.000
_cell.length_b   1.000
_cell.length_c   1.000
_cell.angle_alpha   90.00
_cell.angle_beta   90.00
_cell.angle_gamma   90.00
#
_symmetry.space_group_name_H-M   'P 1'
#
loop_
_entity.id
_entity.type
_entity.pdbx_description
1 polymer ?
#
loop_
_entity_poly.entity_id
_entity_poly.type
_entity_poly.pdbx_seq_one_letter_code
_entity_poly.pdbx_strand_id
1 'polypeptide(L)'
;MAEELQLAWMGDFDSLKQFVSDKLNLNGEWVSPGGDKKLFNDGYISISWRKNKKALLIDGDDWDKFKSKLCRMICANDFNKGNMCEETTTVNVECRSASPMRAPLSELSTEVEGIKLDVTIAEREIEVNKSAISKVESNLHEINSGYEDLRLQFDEYKKITEVLIQRDRFQHSTTFEYSNVIDKVNPSETKRYEDEVSRLKKDLSSEREKCKRLEADLSILIKGRSCEVNELNNIIASLEFKLKATEATNLLDRSKTDQNLQFKAE
;
A
#
# COMPACT_ATOMS: atom_id res chain seq x y z
N MET A 1 -28.72 -10.68 4.42
CA MET A 1 -27.92 -9.47 4.67
C MET A 1 -28.92 -8.32 4.66
N ALA A 2 -29.11 -7.64 5.78
CA ALA A 2 -30.01 -6.49 5.83
C ALA A 2 -29.39 -5.35 5.00
N GLU A 3 -30.18 -4.75 4.11
CA GLU A 3 -29.73 -3.61 3.31
C GLU A 3 -29.63 -2.38 4.23
N GLU A 4 -28.41 -1.90 4.46
CA GLU A 4 -28.15 -0.70 5.25
C GLU A 4 -28.36 0.54 4.35
N LEU A 5 -29.47 1.25 4.55
CA LEU A 5 -29.78 2.44 3.77
C LEU A 5 -29.17 3.69 4.38
N GLN A 6 -28.49 4.46 3.53
CA GLN A 6 -27.81 5.70 3.89
C GLN A 6 -28.52 6.89 3.26
N LEU A 7 -29.04 7.79 4.09
CA LEU A 7 -29.59 9.06 3.63
C LEU A 7 -28.58 10.17 3.88
N ALA A 8 -28.04 10.77 2.81
CA ALA A 8 -27.09 11.86 2.91
C ALA A 8 -27.78 13.12 3.49
N TRP A 9 -27.23 13.66 4.56
CA TRP A 9 -27.73 14.86 5.22
C TRP A 9 -26.73 16.00 5.05
N MET A 10 -27.15 17.10 4.44
CA MET A 10 -26.24 18.20 4.11
C MET A 10 -26.06 19.20 5.26
N GLY A 11 -26.96 19.19 6.25
CA GLY A 11 -26.92 20.06 7.42
C GLY A 11 -25.88 19.65 8.48
N ASP A 12 -25.87 20.40 9.58
CA ASP A 12 -25.15 20.04 10.81
C ASP A 12 -25.95 19.02 11.65
N PHE A 13 -25.35 18.57 12.76
CA PHE A 13 -25.97 17.58 13.62
C PHE A 13 -27.23 18.10 14.34
N ASP A 14 -27.28 19.40 14.66
CA ASP A 14 -28.41 19.99 15.37
C ASP A 14 -29.62 20.23 14.45
N SER A 15 -29.41 20.60 13.19
CA SER A 15 -30.47 20.62 12.18
C SER A 15 -31.04 19.22 11.91
N LEU A 16 -30.22 18.17 12.00
CA LEU A 16 -30.70 16.79 11.92
C LEU A 16 -31.55 16.42 13.15
N LYS A 17 -31.09 16.75 14.36
CA LYS A 17 -31.89 16.56 15.58
C LYS A 17 -33.24 17.24 15.47
N GLN A 18 -33.23 18.49 14.99
CA GLN A 18 -34.44 19.27 14.83
C GLN A 18 -35.36 18.66 13.77
N PHE A 19 -34.83 18.19 12.64
CA PHE A 19 -35.63 17.47 11.64
C PHE A 19 -36.26 16.18 12.20
N VAL A 20 -35.49 15.38 12.92
CA VAL A 20 -35.97 14.14 13.53
C VAL A 20 -37.05 14.41 14.59
N SER A 21 -36.89 15.46 15.38
CA SER A 21 -37.85 15.88 16.40
C SER A 21 -39.10 16.50 15.78
N ASP A 22 -38.93 17.56 14.98
CA ASP A 22 -40.02 18.43 14.53
C ASP A 22 -40.78 17.84 13.33
N LYS A 23 -40.07 17.14 12.43
CA LYS A 23 -40.65 16.63 11.18
C LYS A 23 -41.01 15.16 11.28
N LEU A 24 -40.11 14.32 11.78
CA LEU A 24 -40.39 12.88 11.89
C LEU A 24 -41.25 12.53 13.13
N ASN A 25 -41.34 13.46 14.09
CA ASN A 25 -42.04 13.28 15.37
C ASN A 25 -41.57 12.01 16.10
N LEU A 26 -40.26 11.74 16.03
CA LEU A 26 -39.63 10.57 16.64
C LEU A 26 -39.01 10.97 17.98
N ASN A 27 -39.68 10.57 19.06
CA ASN A 27 -39.23 10.79 20.43
C ASN A 27 -38.32 9.63 20.87
N GLY A 28 -37.17 9.96 21.44
CA GLY A 28 -36.16 8.99 21.84
C GLY A 28 -34.97 9.65 22.52
N GLU A 29 -34.13 8.84 23.15
CA GLU A 29 -32.93 9.30 23.84
C GLU A 29 -31.67 9.03 23.00
N TRP A 30 -30.72 9.96 23.07
CA TRP A 30 -29.39 9.77 22.47
C TRP A 30 -28.56 8.92 23.43
N VAL A 31 -28.16 7.73 23.00
CA VAL A 31 -27.61 6.68 23.89
C VAL A 31 -26.09 6.52 23.82
N SER A 32 -25.40 7.20 22.90
CA SER A 32 -23.94 7.11 22.82
C SER A 32 -23.26 8.31 23.50
N PRO A 33 -22.06 8.13 24.11
CA PRO A 33 -21.33 9.21 24.79
C PRO A 33 -20.86 10.35 23.86
N GLY A 34 -20.98 10.20 22.54
CA GLY A 34 -20.79 11.26 21.56
C GLY A 34 -22.09 11.87 21.01
N GLY A 35 -23.25 11.35 21.42
CA GLY A 35 -24.55 11.69 20.84
C GLY A 35 -24.75 11.16 19.42
N ASP A 36 -23.88 10.31 18.91
CA ASP A 36 -23.90 9.86 17.53
C ASP A 36 -24.92 8.74 17.25
N LYS A 37 -25.62 8.21 18.26
CA LYS A 37 -26.67 7.19 18.08
C LYS A 37 -27.93 7.53 18.87
N LYS A 38 -29.07 7.65 18.21
CA LYS A 38 -30.39 7.80 18.84
C LYS A 38 -31.14 6.48 18.77
N LEU A 39 -31.63 6.01 19.92
CA LEU A 39 -32.61 4.94 19.98
C LEU A 39 -33.97 5.59 20.22
N PHE A 40 -34.93 5.27 19.37
CA PHE A 40 -36.30 5.74 19.53
C PHE A 40 -37.09 4.75 20.39
N ASN A 41 -38.06 5.27 21.16
CA ASN A 41 -38.84 4.47 22.11
C ASN A 41 -39.66 3.36 21.45
N ASP A 42 -39.86 3.45 20.14
CA ASP A 42 -40.49 2.39 19.35
C ASP A 42 -39.55 1.21 19.08
N GLY A 43 -38.27 1.24 19.50
CA GLY A 43 -37.37 0.08 19.52
C GLY A 43 -36.81 -0.40 18.17
N TYR A 44 -37.39 0.03 17.04
CA TYR A 44 -37.07 -0.51 15.71
C TYR A 44 -36.26 0.39 14.79
N ILE A 45 -35.99 1.63 15.19
CA ILE A 45 -35.21 2.58 14.39
C ILE A 45 -34.02 3.00 15.23
N SER A 46 -32.81 2.77 14.72
CA SER A 46 -31.62 3.41 15.25
C SER A 46 -31.08 4.37 14.19
N ILE A 47 -30.87 5.61 14.60
CA ILE A 47 -30.21 6.62 13.77
C ILE A 47 -28.77 6.70 14.24
N SER A 48 -27.81 6.46 13.36
CA SER A 48 -26.41 6.75 13.64
C SER A 48 -25.87 7.85 12.74
N TRP A 49 -25.13 8.79 13.36
CA TRP A 49 -24.42 9.88 12.72
C TRP A 49 -22.93 9.57 12.68
N ARG A 50 -22.31 9.62 11.50
CA ARG A 50 -20.86 9.45 11.36
C ARG A 50 -20.23 10.79 10.98
N LYS A 51 -19.36 11.34 11.83
CA LYS A 51 -18.72 12.66 11.61
C LYS A 51 -18.05 12.81 10.23
N ASN A 52 -17.56 11.70 9.67
CA ASN A 52 -16.85 11.69 8.38
C ASN A 52 -17.77 11.43 7.17
N LYS A 53 -19.01 11.02 7.40
CA LYS A 53 -20.02 10.76 6.36
C LYS A 53 -21.32 11.27 6.94
N LYS A 54 -21.69 12.51 6.63
CA LYS A 54 -22.96 13.14 7.05
C LYS A 54 -24.15 12.35 6.49
N ALA A 55 -24.42 11.20 7.09
CA ALA A 55 -25.32 10.19 6.57
C ALA A 55 -26.11 9.63 7.74
N LEU A 56 -27.41 9.55 7.54
CA LEU A 56 -28.35 8.88 8.41
C LEU A 56 -28.36 7.41 8.03
N LEU A 57 -27.94 6.55 8.96
CA LEU A 57 -28.08 5.11 8.80
C LEU A 57 -29.33 4.67 9.55
N ILE A 58 -30.22 3.97 8.87
CA ILE A 58 -31.42 3.39 9.45
C ILE A 58 -31.28 1.88 9.36
N ASP A 59 -31.23 1.24 10.52
CA ASP A 59 -31.06 -0.19 10.66
C ASP A 59 -32.38 -0.80 11.15
N GLY A 60 -32.95 -1.75 10.41
CA GLY A 60 -34.14 -2.52 10.83
C GLY A 60 -35.11 -2.95 9.72
N ASP A 61 -35.88 -4.01 10.01
CA ASP A 61 -36.91 -4.63 9.15
C ASP A 61 -38.12 -3.72 8.86
N ASP A 62 -38.25 -2.59 9.58
CA ASP A 62 -39.37 -1.64 9.44
C ASP A 62 -39.05 -0.46 8.50
N TRP A 63 -37.99 -0.57 7.69
CA TRP A 63 -37.63 0.44 6.68
C TRP A 63 -38.81 0.80 5.77
N ASP A 64 -39.59 -0.17 5.32
CA ASP A 64 -40.71 0.09 4.41
C ASP A 64 -41.80 0.97 5.05
N LYS A 65 -42.00 0.86 6.37
CA LYS A 65 -42.91 1.74 7.12
C LYS A 65 -42.33 3.14 7.25
N PHE A 66 -41.04 3.26 7.52
CA PHE A 66 -40.36 4.55 7.58
C PHE A 66 -40.34 5.25 6.22
N LYS A 67 -39.99 4.53 5.14
CA LYS A 67 -40.02 5.00 3.75
C LYS A 67 -41.41 5.50 3.36
N SER A 68 -42.45 4.75 3.67
CA SER A 68 -43.84 5.16 3.41
C SER A 68 -44.22 6.45 4.13
N LYS A 69 -43.77 6.63 5.39
CA LYS A 69 -43.98 7.87 6.17
C LYS A 69 -43.18 9.05 5.59
N LEU A 70 -41.92 8.82 5.21
CA LEU A 70 -41.04 9.84 4.60
C LEU A 70 -41.57 10.29 3.23
N CYS A 71 -41.94 9.36 2.36
CA CYS A 71 -42.57 9.66 1.07
C CYS A 71 -43.84 10.48 1.26
N ARG A 72 -44.70 10.11 2.22
CA ARG A 72 -45.94 10.86 2.50
C ARG A 72 -45.64 12.29 2.97
N MET A 73 -44.59 12.50 3.75
CA MET A 73 -44.18 13.84 4.21
C MET A 73 -43.59 14.70 3.09
N ILE A 74 -42.79 14.10 2.20
CA ILE A 74 -42.23 14.81 1.03
C ILE A 74 -43.38 15.21 0.10
N CYS A 75 -44.25 14.27 -0.25
CA CYS A 75 -45.42 14.54 -1.09
C CYS A 75 -46.39 15.54 -0.45
N ALA A 76 -46.57 15.54 0.87
CA ALA A 76 -47.44 16.50 1.56
C ALA A 76 -46.84 17.92 1.63
N ASN A 77 -45.52 18.07 1.61
CA ASN A 77 -44.87 19.38 1.61
C ASN A 77 -44.88 20.05 0.23
N ASP A 78 -44.95 19.28 -0.86
CA ASP A 78 -45.10 19.82 -2.22
C ASP A 78 -46.48 20.43 -2.48
N PHE A 79 -47.52 19.98 -1.76
CA PHE A 79 -48.87 20.56 -1.85
C PHE A 79 -49.02 21.95 -1.19
N ASN A 80 -48.08 22.37 -0.34
CA ASN A 80 -48.14 23.65 0.37
C ASN A 80 -47.27 24.76 -0.24
N LYS A 81 -46.61 24.51 -1.38
CA LYS A 81 -45.95 25.56 -2.17
C LYS A 81 -46.78 25.91 -3.40
N GLY A 82 -47.74 26.82 -3.19
CA GLY A 82 -48.30 27.81 -4.14
C GLY A 82 -48.70 27.33 -5.55
N ASN A 83 -49.99 27.32 -5.87
CA ASN A 83 -50.66 28.45 -6.56
C ASN A 83 -49.86 29.03 -7.75
N MET A 84 -50.05 28.48 -8.96
CA MET A 84 -49.99 29.22 -10.21
C MET A 84 -50.86 28.55 -11.29
N CYS A 85 -51.88 29.30 -11.71
CA CYS A 85 -52.57 29.30 -13.01
C CYS A 85 -53.21 27.99 -13.52
N GLU A 86 -54.41 27.69 -13.00
CA GLU A 86 -55.52 27.40 -13.90
C GLU A 86 -56.08 28.75 -14.41
N GLU A 87 -55.89 29.04 -15.69
CA GLU A 87 -56.66 30.09 -16.36
C GLU A 87 -57.23 29.51 -17.66
N THR A 88 -58.45 29.01 -17.55
CA THR A 88 -59.36 28.70 -18.65
C THR A 88 -59.77 30.01 -19.31
N THR A 89 -59.00 30.49 -20.30
CA THR A 89 -59.46 31.58 -21.16
C THR A 89 -60.37 31.03 -22.26
N THR A 90 -61.67 31.08 -22.02
CA THR A 90 -62.70 31.05 -23.07
C THR A 90 -62.49 32.25 -24.00
N VAL A 91 -62.12 32.00 -25.25
CA VAL A 91 -62.05 33.02 -26.30
C VAL A 91 -63.47 33.37 -26.72
N ASN A 92 -63.98 34.49 -26.25
CA ASN A 92 -65.18 35.14 -26.76
C ASN A 92 -64.75 36.07 -27.90
N VAL A 93 -65.06 35.70 -29.15
CA VAL A 93 -64.79 36.53 -30.34
C VAL A 93 -65.96 37.52 -30.48
N GLU A 94 -65.79 38.73 -29.97
CA GLU A 94 -66.68 39.85 -30.26
C GLU A 94 -66.12 40.66 -31.44
N CYS A 95 -66.78 40.51 -32.59
CA CYS A 95 -66.50 41.25 -33.82
C CYS A 95 -66.97 42.70 -33.69
N ARG A 96 -66.07 43.69 -33.80
CA ARG A 96 -66.44 45.09 -34.02
C ARG A 96 -65.60 45.80 -35.08
N SER A 97 -66.30 46.08 -36.19
CA SER A 97 -66.24 47.24 -37.10
C SER A 97 -64.89 47.74 -37.63
N ALA A 98 -64.76 47.61 -38.95
CA ALA A 98 -63.78 48.20 -39.84
C ALA A 98 -63.76 49.74 -39.85
N SER A 99 -62.55 50.32 -39.95
CA SER A 99 -62.19 51.59 -40.62
C SER A 99 -60.65 51.77 -40.61
N PRO A 100 -60.06 52.59 -41.50
CA PRO A 100 -59.44 52.17 -42.75
C PRO A 100 -57.91 52.01 -42.68
N MET A 101 -57.42 50.98 -43.38
CA MET A 101 -56.01 50.69 -43.65
C MET A 101 -55.29 51.87 -44.31
N ARG A 102 -54.30 52.46 -43.62
CA ARG A 102 -53.18 53.13 -44.29
C ARG A 102 -51.94 53.32 -43.39
N ALA A 103 -51.51 52.24 -42.72
CA ALA A 103 -50.16 52.16 -42.17
C ALA A 103 -49.52 50.73 -42.06
N PRO A 104 -49.89 49.66 -42.80
CA PRO A 104 -49.56 48.31 -42.31
C PRO A 104 -48.15 47.83 -42.67
N LEU A 105 -47.54 48.35 -43.74
CA LEU A 105 -46.36 47.72 -44.33
C LEU A 105 -45.03 48.05 -43.61
N SER A 106 -44.90 49.25 -43.04
CA SER A 106 -43.68 49.66 -42.34
C SER A 106 -43.54 48.98 -40.97
N GLU A 107 -44.65 48.85 -40.22
CA GLU A 107 -44.67 48.15 -38.92
C GLU A 107 -44.43 46.65 -39.08
N LEU A 108 -45.07 46.02 -40.07
CA LEU A 108 -44.81 44.61 -40.41
C LEU A 108 -43.34 44.37 -40.83
N SER A 109 -42.72 45.30 -41.56
CA SER A 109 -41.31 45.19 -41.94
C SER A 109 -40.38 45.20 -40.73
N THR A 110 -40.62 46.11 -39.77
CA THR A 110 -39.83 46.18 -38.55
C THR A 110 -40.03 44.98 -37.63
N GLU A 111 -41.25 44.44 -37.58
CA GLU A 111 -41.56 43.24 -36.79
C GLU A 111 -40.89 41.99 -37.39
N VAL A 112 -40.86 41.85 -38.71
CA VAL A 112 -40.13 40.77 -39.41
C VAL A 112 -38.63 40.86 -39.16
N GLU A 113 -38.04 42.06 -39.16
CA GLU A 113 -36.63 42.25 -38.80
C GLU A 113 -36.35 41.89 -37.33
N GLY A 114 -37.25 42.25 -36.42
CA GLY A 114 -37.18 41.84 -35.00
C GLY A 114 -37.22 40.33 -34.83
N ILE A 115 -38.18 39.65 -35.47
CA ILE A 115 -38.30 38.19 -35.46
C ILE A 115 -37.03 37.53 -36.02
N LYS A 116 -36.46 38.07 -37.11
CA LYS A 116 -35.23 37.55 -37.70
C LYS A 116 -34.04 37.67 -36.73
N LEU A 117 -33.96 38.77 -35.98
CA LEU A 117 -32.96 38.95 -34.95
C LEU A 117 -33.14 37.94 -33.81
N ASP A 118 -34.37 37.77 -33.31
CA ASP A 118 -34.69 36.81 -32.25
C ASP A 118 -34.35 35.37 -32.65
N VAL A 119 -34.63 34.99 -33.90
CA VAL A 119 -34.24 33.69 -34.46
C VAL A 119 -32.72 33.52 -34.44
N THR A 120 -31.95 34.52 -34.87
CA THR A 120 -30.48 34.42 -34.84
C THR A 120 -29.91 34.35 -33.42
N ILE A 121 -30.56 35.00 -32.44
CA ILE A 121 -30.18 34.90 -31.03
C ILE A 121 -30.46 33.48 -30.52
N ALA A 122 -31.65 32.94 -30.80
CA ALA A 122 -32.04 31.59 -30.42
C ALA A 122 -31.10 30.52 -31.03
N GLU A 123 -30.73 30.66 -32.31
CA GLU A 123 -29.75 29.78 -32.96
C GLU A 123 -28.39 29.78 -32.26
N ARG A 124 -27.91 30.97 -31.86
CA ARG A 124 -26.66 31.09 -31.09
C ARG A 124 -26.77 30.44 -29.72
N GLU A 125 -27.88 30.64 -29.01
CA GLU A 125 -28.11 30.00 -27.70
C GLU A 125 -28.18 28.49 -27.80
N ILE A 126 -28.80 27.95 -28.86
CA ILE A 126 -28.82 26.50 -29.13
C ILE A 126 -27.39 25.96 -29.29
N GLU A 127 -26.52 26.66 -30.02
CA GLU A 127 -25.13 26.21 -30.22
C GLU A 127 -24.31 26.26 -28.92
N VAL A 128 -24.50 27.31 -28.10
CA VAL A 128 -23.87 27.40 -26.77
C VAL A 128 -24.34 26.26 -25.87
N ASN A 129 -25.66 25.99 -25.84
CA ASN A 129 -26.23 24.92 -25.05
C ASN A 129 -25.73 23.55 -25.50
N LYS A 130 -25.61 23.33 -26.82
CA LYS A 130 -25.05 22.09 -27.38
C LYS A 130 -23.60 21.87 -26.92
N SER A 131 -22.77 22.92 -26.97
CA SER A 131 -21.40 22.85 -26.47
C SER A 131 -21.34 22.56 -24.96
N ALA A 132 -22.22 23.19 -24.17
CA ALA A 132 -22.31 22.95 -22.74
C ALA A 132 -22.72 21.51 -22.41
N ILE A 133 -23.70 20.95 -23.14
CA ILE A 133 -24.15 19.56 -23.00
C ILE A 133 -22.99 18.61 -23.29
N SER A 134 -22.27 18.78 -24.41
CA SER A 134 -21.13 17.92 -24.73
C SER A 134 -20.03 17.96 -23.66
N LYS A 135 -19.81 19.12 -23.02
CA LYS A 135 -18.87 19.23 -21.89
C LYS A 135 -19.36 18.46 -20.66
N VAL A 136 -20.65 18.54 -20.35
CA VAL A 136 -21.26 17.79 -19.24
C VAL A 136 -21.16 16.29 -19.48
N GLU A 137 -21.42 15.82 -20.70
CA GLU A 137 -21.29 14.41 -21.09
C GLU A 137 -19.85 13.91 -20.94
N SER A 138 -18.86 14.71 -21.36
CA SER A 138 -17.44 14.40 -21.17
C SER A 138 -17.09 14.27 -19.69
N ASN A 139 -17.51 15.24 -18.86
CA ASN A 139 -17.27 15.22 -17.42
C ASN A 139 -17.94 14.00 -16.76
N LEU A 140 -19.15 13.64 -17.19
CA LEU A 140 -19.87 12.48 -16.68
C LEU A 140 -19.11 11.19 -17.02
N HIS A 141 -18.57 11.08 -18.23
CA HIS A 141 -17.75 9.94 -18.64
C HIS A 141 -16.48 9.82 -17.78
N GLU A 142 -15.77 10.93 -17.53
CA GLU A 142 -14.59 10.95 -16.67
C GLU A 142 -14.92 10.53 -15.23
N ILE A 143 -16.01 11.06 -14.65
CA ILE A 143 -16.46 10.69 -13.31
C ILE A 143 -16.81 9.20 -13.25
N ASN A 144 -17.50 8.67 -14.26
CA ASN A 144 -17.88 7.27 -14.30
C ASN A 144 -16.65 6.34 -14.42
N SER A 145 -15.66 6.73 -15.23
CA SER A 145 -14.38 6.03 -15.31
C SER A 145 -13.66 6.03 -13.95
N GLY A 146 -13.56 7.20 -13.30
CA GLY A 146 -12.94 7.32 -11.98
C GLY A 146 -13.65 6.51 -10.90
N TYR A 147 -14.98 6.38 -10.99
CA TYR A 147 -15.76 5.52 -10.09
C TYR A 147 -15.43 4.03 -10.25
N GLU A 148 -15.34 3.53 -11.49
CA GLU A 148 -14.99 2.13 -11.74
C GLU A 148 -13.55 1.82 -11.29
N ASP A 149 -12.60 2.74 -11.50
CA ASP A 149 -11.24 2.60 -10.98
C ASP A 149 -11.22 2.51 -9.44
N LEU A 150 -11.95 3.40 -8.77
CA LEU A 150 -12.06 3.41 -7.30
C LEU A 150 -12.71 2.13 -6.78
N ARG A 151 -13.71 1.61 -7.49
CA ARG A 151 -14.38 0.34 -7.17
C ARG A 151 -13.42 -0.84 -7.26
N LEU A 152 -12.61 -0.91 -8.33
CA LEU A 152 -11.59 -1.95 -8.48
C LEU A 152 -10.55 -1.89 -7.37
N GLN A 153 -10.08 -0.68 -7.01
CA GLN A 153 -9.18 -0.50 -5.88
C GLN A 153 -9.81 -0.98 -4.56
N PHE A 154 -11.08 -0.69 -4.33
CA PHE A 154 -11.78 -1.15 -3.13
C PHE A 154 -11.84 -2.69 -3.04
N ASP A 155 -12.13 -3.36 -4.15
CA ASP A 155 -12.12 -4.83 -4.22
C ASP A 155 -10.73 -5.42 -3.97
N GLU A 156 -9.67 -4.75 -4.42
CA GLU A 156 -8.29 -5.14 -4.12
C GLU A 156 -7.96 -4.96 -2.64
N TYR A 157 -8.30 -3.82 -2.04
CA TYR A 157 -8.12 -3.60 -0.60
C TYR A 157 -8.88 -4.61 0.25
N LYS A 158 -10.09 -5.01 -0.18
CA LYS A 158 -10.86 -6.06 0.48
C LYS A 158 -10.12 -7.40 0.48
N LYS A 159 -9.59 -7.81 -0.68
CA LYS A 159 -8.77 -9.04 -0.80
C LYS A 159 -7.52 -8.99 0.06
N ILE A 160 -6.80 -7.86 0.06
CA ILE A 160 -5.61 -7.66 0.91
C ILE A 160 -5.98 -7.81 2.39
N THR A 161 -7.10 -7.22 2.82
CA THR A 161 -7.57 -7.30 4.20
C THR A 161 -7.88 -8.74 4.61
N GLU A 162 -8.54 -9.51 3.74
CA GLU A 162 -8.81 -10.93 4.00
C GLU A 162 -7.51 -11.75 4.14
N VAL A 163 -6.51 -11.50 3.30
CA VAL A 163 -5.18 -12.14 3.40
C VAL A 163 -4.48 -11.80 4.71
N LEU A 164 -4.53 -10.54 5.13
CA LEU A 164 -3.94 -10.11 6.41
C LEU A 164 -4.62 -10.79 7.60
N ILE A 165 -5.95 -10.88 7.60
CA ILE A 165 -6.70 -11.60 8.65
C ILE A 165 -6.27 -13.07 8.72
N GLN A 166 -6.10 -13.75 7.57
CA GLN A 166 -5.66 -15.14 7.54
C GLN A 166 -4.22 -15.30 8.06
N ARG A 167 -3.33 -14.38 7.68
CA ARG A 167 -1.95 -14.36 8.16
C ARG A 167 -1.89 -14.20 9.67
N ASP A 168 -2.66 -13.27 10.23
CA ASP A 168 -2.69 -13.03 11.68
C ASP A 168 -3.21 -14.27 12.42
N ARG A 169 -4.26 -14.93 11.92
CA ARG A 169 -4.75 -16.21 12.49
C ARG A 169 -3.67 -17.29 12.49
N PHE A 170 -2.94 -17.44 11.39
CA PHE A 170 -1.84 -18.41 11.29
C PHE A 170 -0.71 -18.10 12.28
N GLN A 171 -0.35 -16.82 12.44
CA GLN A 171 0.66 -16.39 13.40
C GLN A 171 0.24 -16.68 14.85
N HIS A 172 -1.02 -16.44 15.20
CA HIS A 172 -1.54 -16.77 16.53
C HIS A 172 -1.52 -18.29 16.77
N SER A 173 -1.91 -19.09 15.78
CA SER A 173 -1.85 -20.56 15.88
C SER A 173 -0.43 -21.08 16.10
N THR A 174 0.53 -20.60 15.29
CA THR A 174 1.93 -21.02 15.42
C THR A 174 2.54 -20.56 16.74
N THR A 175 2.27 -19.33 17.19
CA THR A 175 2.74 -18.83 18.49
C THR A 175 2.21 -19.65 19.66
N PHE A 176 0.94 -20.08 19.58
CA PHE A 176 0.33 -20.97 20.56
C PHE A 176 1.01 -22.35 20.58
N GLU A 177 1.28 -22.93 19.41
CA GLU A 177 2.02 -24.20 19.31
C GLU A 177 3.44 -24.09 19.86
N TYR A 178 4.17 -23.02 19.54
CA TYR A 178 5.52 -22.79 20.09
C TYR A 178 5.50 -22.67 21.61
N SER A 179 4.55 -21.93 22.18
CA SER A 179 4.42 -21.77 23.63
C SER A 179 4.16 -23.13 24.30
N ASN A 180 3.27 -23.95 23.72
CA ASN A 180 3.01 -25.31 24.21
C ASN A 180 4.23 -26.23 24.14
N VAL A 181 5.08 -26.08 23.12
CA VAL A 181 6.33 -26.84 23.01
C VAL A 181 7.32 -26.37 24.06
N ILE A 182 7.49 -25.05 24.25
CA ILE A 182 8.37 -24.47 25.27
C ILE A 182 7.97 -24.93 26.66
N ASP A 183 6.67 -24.93 26.98
CA ASP A 183 6.16 -25.39 28.28
C ASP A 183 6.41 -26.89 28.52
N LYS A 184 6.51 -27.68 27.44
CA LYS A 184 6.85 -29.11 27.49
C LYS A 184 8.35 -29.38 27.52
N VAL A 185 9.19 -28.44 27.07
CA VAL A 185 10.64 -28.55 27.18
C VAL A 185 11.00 -28.40 28.65
N ASN A 186 11.37 -29.52 29.27
CA ASN A 186 11.76 -29.57 30.66
C ASN A 186 12.97 -28.63 30.90
N PRO A 187 12.83 -27.54 31.67
CA PRO A 187 13.90 -26.57 31.89
C PRO A 187 15.18 -27.20 32.44
N SER A 188 15.07 -28.33 33.14
CA SER A 188 16.22 -29.08 33.65
C SER A 188 17.04 -29.75 32.55
N GLU A 189 16.42 -30.18 31.43
CA GLU A 189 17.15 -30.72 30.29
C GLU A 189 17.86 -29.62 29.51
N THR A 190 17.22 -28.46 29.31
CA THR A 190 17.86 -27.30 28.68
C THR A 190 19.12 -26.89 29.45
N LYS A 191 19.02 -26.77 30.78
CA LYS A 191 20.18 -26.47 31.64
C LYS A 191 21.27 -27.54 31.55
N ARG A 192 20.90 -28.83 31.51
CA ARG A 192 21.86 -29.95 31.34
C ARG A 192 22.66 -29.79 30.04
N TYR A 193 22.00 -29.48 28.93
CA TYR A 193 22.67 -29.27 27.65
C TYR A 193 23.54 -28.00 27.64
N GLU A 194 23.09 -26.92 28.28
CA GLU A 194 23.89 -25.69 28.42
C GLU A 194 25.19 -25.93 29.22
N ASP A 195 25.10 -26.67 30.32
CA ASP A 195 26.25 -27.04 31.14
C ASP A 195 27.21 -27.96 30.35
N GLU A 196 26.67 -28.92 29.59
CA GLU A 196 27.47 -29.81 28.73
C GLU A 196 28.18 -29.06 27.60
N VAL A 197 27.49 -28.14 26.93
CA VAL A 197 28.10 -27.26 25.91
C VAL A 197 29.20 -26.40 26.52
N SER A 198 28.99 -25.87 27.72
CA SER A 198 29.98 -25.07 28.44
C SER A 198 31.23 -25.87 28.79
N ARG A 199 31.06 -27.13 29.23
CA ARG A 199 32.16 -28.08 29.46
C ARG A 199 32.93 -28.36 28.17
N LEU A 200 32.24 -28.72 27.09
CA LEU A 200 32.87 -29.03 25.80
C LEU A 200 33.63 -27.84 25.21
N LYS A 201 33.11 -26.60 25.35
CA LYS A 201 33.82 -25.39 24.93
C LYS A 201 35.14 -25.19 25.69
N LYS A 202 35.14 -25.46 27.00
CA LYS A 202 36.34 -25.37 27.83
C LYS A 202 37.38 -26.41 27.40
N ASP A 203 36.95 -27.65 27.16
CA ASP A 203 37.81 -28.73 26.71
C ASP A 203 38.41 -28.44 25.32
N LEU A 204 37.58 -27.97 24.38
CA LEU A 204 38.04 -27.57 23.05
C LEU A 204 39.07 -26.43 23.10
N SER A 205 38.87 -25.44 23.98
CA SER A 205 39.84 -24.36 24.17
C SER A 205 41.16 -24.90 24.75
N SER A 206 41.09 -25.82 25.69
CA SER A 206 42.28 -26.46 26.29
C SER A 206 43.08 -27.25 25.25
N GLU A 207 42.40 -28.05 24.42
CA GLU A 207 43.04 -28.80 23.33
C GLU A 207 43.62 -27.88 22.26
N ARG A 208 42.92 -26.78 21.91
CA ARG A 208 43.46 -25.79 20.96
C ARG A 208 44.77 -25.16 21.46
N GLU A 209 44.86 -24.87 22.76
CA GLU A 209 46.10 -24.39 23.36
C GLU A 209 47.20 -25.46 23.41
N LYS A 210 46.86 -26.75 23.56
CA LYS A 210 47.83 -27.84 23.40
C LYS A 210 48.36 -27.93 21.97
N CYS A 211 47.48 -27.84 20.96
CA CYS A 211 47.88 -27.83 19.56
C CYS A 211 48.83 -26.67 19.25
N LYS A 212 48.52 -25.44 19.70
CA LYS A 212 49.41 -24.28 19.52
C LYS A 212 50.80 -24.49 20.11
N ARG A 213 50.90 -25.11 21.29
CA ARG A 213 52.19 -25.45 21.90
C ARG A 213 52.96 -26.46 21.06
N LEU A 214 52.30 -27.52 20.60
CA LEU A 214 52.92 -28.52 19.72
C LEU A 214 53.37 -27.93 18.38
N GLU A 215 52.58 -27.04 17.78
CA GLU A 215 52.96 -26.31 16.56
C GLU A 215 54.20 -25.44 16.78
N ALA A 216 54.30 -24.76 17.94
CA ALA A 216 55.48 -23.99 18.30
C ALA A 216 56.72 -24.89 18.47
N ASP A 217 56.58 -26.01 19.18
CA ASP A 217 57.67 -26.98 19.39
C ASP A 217 58.15 -27.58 18.06
N LEU A 218 57.23 -27.94 17.16
CA LEU A 218 57.57 -28.41 15.81
C LEU A 218 58.27 -27.33 14.99
N SER A 219 57.84 -26.07 15.08
CA SER A 219 58.50 -24.95 14.38
C SER A 219 59.95 -24.77 14.84
N ILE A 220 60.20 -24.91 16.16
CA ILE A 220 61.56 -24.85 16.73
C ILE A 220 62.40 -26.02 16.20
N LEU A 221 61.86 -27.25 16.21
CA LEU A 221 62.57 -28.44 15.73
C LEU A 221 62.91 -28.35 14.25
N ILE A 222 61.98 -27.90 13.40
CA ILE A 222 62.20 -27.70 11.97
C ILE A 222 63.29 -26.66 11.72
N LYS A 223 63.28 -25.53 12.45
CA LYS A 223 64.34 -24.52 12.36
C LYS A 223 65.70 -25.08 12.77
N GLY A 224 65.76 -25.84 13.87
CA GLY A 224 66.98 -26.51 14.33
C GLY A 224 67.57 -27.42 13.26
N ARG A 225 66.75 -28.33 12.70
CA ARG A 225 67.17 -29.23 11.62
C ARG A 225 67.57 -28.48 10.35
N SER A 226 66.89 -27.38 10.00
CA SER A 226 67.27 -26.57 8.85
C SER A 226 68.66 -25.94 9.03
N CYS A 227 69.02 -25.50 10.24
CA CYS A 227 70.36 -25.01 10.54
C CYS A 227 71.40 -26.12 10.40
N GLU A 228 71.15 -27.31 10.96
CA GLU A 228 72.05 -28.48 10.84
C GLU A 228 72.29 -28.86 9.37
N VAL A 229 71.23 -28.91 8.55
CA VAL A 229 71.34 -29.20 7.12
C VAL A 229 72.16 -28.14 6.38
N ASN A 230 71.96 -26.86 6.71
CA ASN A 230 72.75 -25.77 6.13
C ASN A 230 74.23 -25.86 6.51
N GLU A 231 74.54 -26.21 7.76
CA GLU A 231 75.92 -26.45 8.22
C GLU A 231 76.57 -27.61 7.46
N LEU A 232 75.86 -28.74 7.32
CA LEU A 232 76.34 -29.89 6.55
C LEU A 232 76.58 -29.54 5.07
N ASN A 233 75.66 -28.80 4.44
CA ASN A 233 75.84 -28.34 3.06
C ASN A 233 77.07 -27.44 2.89
N ASN A 234 77.33 -26.55 3.85
CA ASN A 234 78.54 -25.72 3.85
C ASN A 234 79.82 -26.57 3.98
N ILE A 235 79.81 -27.59 4.83
CA ILE A 235 80.93 -28.53 4.96
C ILE A 235 81.16 -29.29 3.66
N ILE A 236 80.09 -29.82 3.03
CA ILE A 236 80.16 -30.53 1.75
C ILE A 236 80.76 -29.61 0.67
N ALA A 237 80.25 -28.38 0.52
CA ALA A 237 80.78 -27.43 -0.46
C ALA A 237 82.27 -27.12 -0.24
N SER A 238 82.70 -26.96 1.01
CA SER A 238 84.11 -26.77 1.36
C SER A 238 84.97 -28.00 0.99
N LEU A 239 84.48 -29.22 1.24
CA LEU A 239 85.18 -30.45 0.88
C LEU A 239 85.29 -30.64 -0.63
N GLU A 240 84.22 -30.36 -1.39
CA GLU A 240 84.21 -30.37 -2.85
C GLU A 240 85.24 -29.39 -3.44
N PHE A 241 85.34 -28.19 -2.86
CA PHE A 241 86.34 -27.19 -3.27
C PHE A 241 87.77 -27.70 -3.03
N LYS A 242 88.04 -28.27 -1.84
CA LYS A 242 89.36 -28.86 -1.53
C LYS A 242 89.71 -30.03 -2.44
N LEU A 243 88.73 -30.88 -2.76
CA LEU A 243 88.91 -32.00 -3.69
C LEU A 243 89.31 -31.52 -5.08
N LYS A 244 88.56 -30.56 -5.65
CA LYS A 244 88.88 -29.96 -6.96
C LYS A 244 90.27 -29.31 -6.98
N ALA A 245 90.67 -28.62 -5.91
CA ALA A 245 92.01 -28.04 -5.79
C ALA A 245 93.11 -29.13 -5.76
N THR A 246 92.84 -30.25 -5.10
CA THR A 246 93.74 -31.41 -5.02
C THR A 246 93.85 -32.12 -6.38
N GLU A 247 92.75 -32.26 -7.09
CA GLU A 247 92.73 -32.79 -8.46
C GLU A 247 93.52 -31.91 -9.43
N ALA A 248 93.36 -30.58 -9.36
CA ALA A 248 94.09 -29.63 -10.18
C ALA A 248 95.60 -29.65 -9.93
N THR A 249 96.01 -29.72 -8.66
CA THR A 249 97.43 -29.83 -8.27
C THR A 249 98.05 -31.15 -8.77
N ASN A 250 97.34 -32.26 -8.60
CA ASN A 250 97.77 -33.56 -9.14
C ASN A 250 97.92 -33.56 -10.67
N LEU A 251 97.01 -32.89 -11.40
CA LEU A 251 97.11 -32.74 -12.86
C LEU A 251 98.33 -31.89 -13.27
N LEU A 252 98.61 -30.81 -12.54
CA LEU A 252 99.78 -29.97 -12.78
C LEU A 252 101.08 -30.74 -12.54
N ASP A 253 101.16 -31.53 -11.46
CA ASP A 253 102.34 -32.34 -11.14
C ASP A 253 102.56 -33.45 -12.17
N ARG A 254 101.49 -34.08 -12.68
CA ARG A 254 101.58 -35.01 -13.81
C ARG A 254 102.11 -34.32 -15.07
N SER A 255 101.56 -33.15 -15.42
CA SER A 255 102.01 -32.38 -16.59
C SER A 255 103.50 -31.99 -16.50
N LYS A 256 103.98 -31.55 -15.32
CA LYS A 256 105.41 -31.27 -15.09
C LYS A 256 106.27 -32.53 -15.22
N THR A 257 105.78 -33.67 -14.75
CA THR A 257 106.48 -34.95 -14.86
C THR A 257 106.62 -35.38 -16.32
N ASP A 258 105.55 -35.23 -17.10
CA ASP A 258 105.55 -35.53 -18.54
C ASP A 258 106.50 -34.59 -19.31
N GLN A 259 106.52 -33.29 -18.99
CA GLN A 259 107.48 -32.34 -19.57
C GLN A 259 108.94 -32.70 -19.25
N ASN A 260 109.24 -33.08 -18.01
CA ASN A 260 110.59 -33.49 -17.60
C ASN A 260 111.05 -34.79 -18.30
N LEU A 261 110.12 -35.72 -18.57
CA LEU A 261 110.42 -36.92 -19.34
C LEU A 261 110.70 -36.61 -20.80
N GLN A 262 109.97 -35.64 -21.38
CA GLN A 262 110.20 -35.19 -22.75
C GLN A 262 111.57 -34.52 -22.92
N PHE A 263 111.97 -33.65 -21.97
CA PHE A 263 113.31 -33.03 -21.97
C PHE A 263 114.47 -34.01 -21.78
N LYS A 264 114.24 -35.20 -21.21
CA LYS A 264 115.29 -36.24 -21.07
C LYS A 264 115.43 -37.12 -22.32
N ALA A 265 114.48 -37.07 -23.23
CA ALA A 265 114.46 -37.89 -24.45
C ALA A 265 115.09 -37.18 -25.66
N GLU A 266 115.31 -35.86 -25.58
CA GLU A 266 116.08 -35.04 -26.54
C GLU A 266 117.56 -34.94 -26.13
#